data_AF-A0AAN4QA88-F1
#
_entry.id   AF-A0AAN4QA88-F1
#
_cell.length_a   1.000
_cell.length_b   1.000
_cell.length_c   1.000
_cell.angle_alpha   90.00
_cell.angle_beta   90.00
_cell.angle_gamma   90.00
#
_symmetry.space_group_name_H-M   'P 1'
#
loop_
_entity.id
_entity.type
_entity.pdbx_description
1 polymer ?
#
loop_
_entity_poly.entity_id
_entity_poly.type
_entity_poly.pdbx_seq_one_letter_code
_entity_poly.pdbx_strand_id
1 'polypeptide(L)'
;MTGPRVYVIQYDEKNEYPYGFVSVPDWEMKLPEKIQDEDALRIQYVVEYNKDGDAELYKVTGWDRRIVNRSQGKMIDWTLRIGGTVGLSKEQVNYLLDTYRPGTELTSSQVTDFDAFLNRSRKPPEVFDLDGVLRKAMSLEDAKLAVSKFYHVRPEQVQINIIG
;
A
#
# COMPACT_ATOMS: atom_id res chain seq x y z
N MET A 1 -19.88 12.97 5.39
CA MET A 1 -18.76 12.29 4.70
C MET A 1 -17.89 11.70 5.79
N THR A 2 -17.56 10.42 5.67
CA THR A 2 -16.73 9.69 6.63
C THR A 2 -15.24 9.88 6.28
N GLY A 3 -14.42 10.20 7.28
CA GLY A 3 -13.00 10.53 7.13
C GLY A 3 -12.04 9.32 7.12
N PRO A 4 -10.76 9.57 6.80
CA PRO A 4 -9.70 8.56 6.73
C PRO A 4 -9.43 7.91 8.09
N ARG A 5 -8.95 6.68 8.08
CA ARG A 5 -8.63 5.88 9.27
C ARG A 5 -7.20 5.34 9.21
N VAL A 6 -6.67 5.03 10.38
CA VAL A 6 -5.44 4.25 10.54
C VAL A 6 -5.81 2.87 11.09
N TYR A 7 -5.19 1.83 10.55
CA TYR A 7 -5.27 0.49 11.10
C TYR A 7 -4.03 0.21 11.94
N VAL A 8 -4.22 -0.31 13.15
CA VAL A 8 -3.11 -0.54 14.09
C VAL A 8 -2.95 -2.04 14.33
N ILE A 9 -1.76 -2.55 14.02
CA ILE A 9 -1.35 -3.93 14.23
C ILE A 9 -0.40 -3.95 15.42
N GLN A 10 -0.82 -4.62 16.49
CA GLN A 10 0.00 -4.80 17.68
C GLN A 10 0.94 -6.00 17.50
N TYR A 11 2.14 -5.91 18.08
CA TYR A 11 3.04 -7.05 18.12
C TYR A 11 2.45 -8.18 18.99
N ASP A 12 2.49 -9.42 18.48
CA ASP A 12 2.04 -10.62 19.19
C ASP A 12 3.21 -11.60 19.36
N GLU A 13 3.71 -11.73 20.60
CA GLU A 13 4.81 -12.64 20.97
C GLU A 13 4.50 -14.12 20.70
N LYS A 14 3.22 -14.51 20.76
CA LYS A 14 2.82 -15.91 20.57
C LYS A 14 2.54 -16.25 19.11
N ASN A 15 2.54 -15.25 18.24
CA ASN A 15 2.17 -15.39 16.84
C ASN A 15 0.85 -16.16 16.68
N GLU A 16 -0.16 -15.89 17.54
CA GLU A 16 -1.48 -16.54 17.52
C GLU A 16 -2.37 -16.00 16.39
N TYR A 17 -1.76 -15.66 15.24
CA TYR A 17 -2.46 -15.46 13.99
C TYR A 17 -2.51 -16.80 13.23
N PRO A 18 -3.67 -17.49 13.13
CA PRO A 18 -3.81 -18.75 12.41
C PRO A 18 -3.60 -18.63 10.87
N TYR A 19 -3.28 -17.43 10.37
CA TYR A 19 -3.05 -17.14 8.96
C TYR A 19 -1.73 -16.40 8.77
N GLY A 20 -0.64 -16.96 9.33
CA GLY A 20 0.72 -16.40 9.32
C GLY A 20 0.96 -15.43 8.17
N PHE A 21 1.26 -14.18 8.50
CA PHE A 21 1.64 -13.17 7.52
C PHE A 21 2.99 -13.56 6.94
N VAL A 22 2.95 -14.38 5.89
CA VAL A 22 4.06 -14.54 4.98
C VAL A 22 4.07 -13.26 4.16
N SER A 23 5.02 -12.38 4.46
CA SER A 23 5.41 -11.29 3.57
C SER A 23 5.95 -11.91 2.27
N VAL A 24 5.04 -12.28 1.38
CA VAL A 24 5.34 -12.44 -0.04
C VAL A 24 5.69 -11.03 -0.54
N PRO A 25 6.77 -10.86 -1.31
CA PRO A 25 7.62 -9.69 -1.23
C PRO A 25 6.88 -8.37 -1.45
N ASP A 26 7.10 -7.45 -0.50
CA ASP A 26 7.14 -6.00 -0.65
C ASP A 26 5.91 -5.32 -1.31
N TRP A 27 5.13 -4.57 -0.52
CA TRP A 27 4.08 -3.58 -0.93
C TRP A 27 2.62 -4.03 -1.01
N GLU A 28 2.29 -5.25 -0.60
CA GLU A 28 0.91 -5.69 -0.38
C GLU A 28 0.70 -6.19 1.04
N MET A 29 -0.43 -5.84 1.68
CA MET A 29 -0.74 -6.28 3.04
C MET A 29 -2.17 -6.82 3.14
N LYS A 30 -2.34 -8.05 3.62
CA LYS A 30 -3.67 -8.63 3.84
C LYS A 30 -4.28 -8.07 5.13
N LEU A 31 -5.56 -7.68 5.09
CA LEU A 31 -6.29 -7.27 6.29
C LEU A 31 -6.91 -8.48 7.03
N PRO A 32 -7.06 -8.42 8.36
CA PRO A 32 -7.77 -9.44 9.11
C PRO A 32 -9.26 -9.54 8.74
N GLU A 33 -9.77 -10.76 8.85
CA GLU A 33 -11.13 -11.19 8.48
C GLU A 33 -12.29 -10.42 9.15
N LYS A 34 -12.01 -9.62 10.18
CA LYS A 34 -13.02 -8.88 10.95
C LYS A 34 -13.36 -7.51 10.37
N ILE A 35 -12.61 -7.02 9.37
CA ILE A 35 -12.82 -5.69 8.79
C ILE A 35 -13.88 -5.77 7.67
N GLN A 36 -14.90 -4.92 7.77
CA GLN A 36 -16.03 -4.86 6.82
C GLN A 36 -15.72 -3.95 5.62
N ASP A 37 -16.48 -4.12 4.53
CA ASP A 37 -16.22 -3.44 3.24
C ASP A 37 -16.09 -1.92 3.34
N GLU A 38 -16.98 -1.22 4.05
CA GLU A 38 -16.88 0.24 4.21
C GLU A 38 -15.73 0.68 5.12
N ASP A 39 -15.36 -0.13 6.11
CA ASP A 39 -14.28 0.19 7.03
C ASP A 39 -12.92 0.00 6.37
N ALA A 40 -12.77 -1.10 5.62
CA ALA A 40 -11.57 -1.38 4.83
C ALA A 40 -11.25 -0.19 3.95
N LEU A 41 -12.17 0.24 3.08
CA LEU A 41 -11.95 1.34 2.11
C LEU A 41 -11.50 2.68 2.72
N ARG A 42 -11.65 2.86 4.04
CA ARG A 42 -11.31 4.10 4.75
C ARG A 42 -9.92 4.07 5.37
N ILE A 43 -9.28 2.91 5.47
CA ILE A 43 -7.96 2.74 6.08
C ILE A 43 -6.89 3.29 5.14
N GLN A 44 -6.48 4.54 5.32
CA GLN A 44 -5.45 5.15 4.46
C GLN A 44 -4.03 4.95 4.98
N TYR A 45 -3.90 4.52 6.24
CA TYR A 45 -2.62 4.31 6.90
C TYR A 45 -2.65 3.01 7.69
N VAL A 46 -1.50 2.35 7.82
CA VAL A 46 -1.32 1.22 8.72
C VAL A 46 -0.10 1.48 9.61
N VAL A 47 -0.23 1.22 10.90
CA VAL A 47 0.87 1.25 11.86
C VAL A 47 1.06 -0.16 12.42
N GLU A 48 2.25 -0.71 12.22
CA GLU A 48 2.61 -2.05 12.68
C GLU A 48 3.70 -1.96 13.74
N TYR A 49 3.38 -2.32 14.98
CA TYR A 49 4.32 -2.29 16.09
C TYR A 49 5.27 -3.48 16.06
N ASN A 50 6.52 -3.24 16.45
CA ASN A 50 7.47 -4.29 16.77
C ASN A 50 7.51 -4.55 18.29
N LYS A 51 8.30 -5.56 18.70
CA LYS A 51 8.45 -5.98 20.10
C LYS A 51 8.94 -4.88 21.06
N ASP A 52 9.70 -3.92 20.55
CA ASP A 52 10.37 -2.89 21.36
C ASP A 52 9.47 -1.63 21.51
N GLY A 53 8.35 -1.60 20.78
CA GLY A 53 7.37 -0.50 20.77
C GLY A 53 7.63 0.56 19.71
N ASP A 54 8.67 0.38 18.87
CA ASP A 54 8.80 1.09 17.60
C ASP A 54 7.75 0.54 16.62
N ALA A 55 7.53 1.24 15.51
CA ALA A 55 6.57 0.79 14.51
C ALA A 55 7.01 1.10 13.08
N GLU A 56 6.39 0.42 12.13
CA GLU A 56 6.44 0.77 10.73
C GLU A 56 5.11 1.42 10.31
N LEU A 57 5.19 2.60 9.68
CA LEU A 57 4.05 3.34 9.16
C LEU A 57 3.97 3.17 7.64
N TYR A 58 2.82 2.73 7.18
CA TYR A 58 2.52 2.50 5.77
C TYR A 58 1.44 3.44 5.26
N LYS A 59 1.60 3.96 4.03
CA LYS A 59 0.54 4.64 3.27
C LYS A 59 -0.18 3.64 2.37
N VAL A 60 -1.50 3.55 2.49
CA VAL A 60 -2.33 2.76 1.57
C VAL A 60 -2.70 3.60 0.35
N THR A 61 -2.50 3.06 -0.84
CA THR A 61 -2.83 3.72 -2.12
C THR A 61 -3.93 3.02 -2.90
N GLY A 62 -4.30 1.79 -2.52
CA GLY A 62 -5.31 1.03 -3.22
C GLY A 62 -5.76 -0.22 -2.47
N TRP A 63 -6.80 -0.86 -3.03
CA TRP A 63 -7.49 -2.00 -2.44
C TRP A 63 -7.72 -3.07 -3.49
N ASP A 64 -7.44 -4.31 -3.15
CA ASP A 64 -7.89 -5.48 -3.90
C ASP A 64 -8.85 -6.29 -3.05
N ARG A 65 -10.08 -6.46 -3.56
CA ARG A 65 -11.12 -7.27 -2.95
C ARG A 65 -11.20 -8.61 -3.67
N ARG A 66 -11.10 -9.72 -2.93
CA ARG A 66 -11.31 -11.07 -3.46
C ARG A 66 -12.40 -11.78 -2.67
N ILE A 67 -13.34 -12.40 -3.38
CA ILE A 67 -14.36 -13.26 -2.76
C ILE A 67 -13.80 -14.68 -2.73
N VAL A 68 -13.65 -15.24 -1.54
CA VAL A 68 -13.09 -16.56 -1.31
C VAL A 68 -14.17 -17.48 -0.78
N ASN A 69 -14.29 -18.68 -1.36
CA ASN A 69 -15.20 -19.70 -0.85
C ASN A 69 -14.49 -20.54 0.22
N ARG A 70 -15.04 -20.59 1.43
CA ARG A 70 -14.56 -21.46 2.52
C ARG A 70 -15.68 -22.39 2.99
N SER A 71 -15.33 -23.38 3.81
CA SER A 71 -16.27 -24.38 4.36
C SER A 71 -17.46 -23.77 5.12
N GLN A 72 -17.32 -22.55 5.64
CA GLN A 72 -18.36 -21.81 6.38
C GLN A 72 -19.14 -20.81 5.50
N GLY A 73 -18.84 -20.70 4.21
CA GLY A 73 -19.51 -19.77 3.29
C GLY A 73 -18.54 -18.91 2.48
N LYS A 74 -19.09 -17.85 1.85
CA LYS A 74 -18.29 -16.85 1.12
C LYS A 74 -17.71 -15.84 2.10
N MET A 75 -16.40 -15.60 2.00
CA MET A 75 -15.68 -14.59 2.77
C MET A 75 -15.04 -13.57 1.83
N ILE A 76 -14.85 -12.34 2.30
CA ILE A 76 -14.20 -11.28 1.53
C ILE A 76 -12.80 -11.10 2.11
N ASP A 77 -11.79 -11.33 1.29
CA ASP A 77 -10.40 -11.04 1.61
C ASP A 77 -10.03 -9.67 1.03
N TRP A 78 -9.54 -8.78 1.87
CA TRP A 78 -9.04 -7.46 1.51
C TRP A 78 -7.53 -7.45 1.52
N THR A 79 -6.93 -6.96 0.43
CA THR A 79 -5.49 -6.71 0.32
C THR A 79 -5.26 -5.22 0.08
N LEU A 80 -4.44 -4.63 0.93
CA LEU A 80 -3.96 -3.25 0.85
C LEU A 80 -2.80 -3.17 -0.12
N ARG A 81 -2.81 -2.16 -0.98
CA ARG A 81 -1.61 -1.77 -1.74
C ARG A 81 -0.89 -0.65 -1.00
N ILE A 82 0.38 -0.84 -0.72
CA ILE A 82 1.21 0.11 0.02
C ILE A 82 1.97 1.00 -0.97
N GLY A 83 1.83 2.31 -0.83
CA GLY A 83 2.53 3.30 -1.66
C GLY A 83 3.77 3.92 -1.01
N GLY A 84 3.97 3.69 0.28
CA GLY A 84 5.15 4.18 0.99
C GLY A 84 5.24 3.60 2.40
N THR A 85 6.46 3.41 2.88
CA THR A 85 6.73 2.98 4.26
C THR A 85 7.83 3.79 4.92
N VAL A 86 7.71 4.01 6.24
CA VAL A 86 8.74 4.64 7.07
C VAL A 86 8.76 3.99 8.45
N GLY A 87 9.96 3.71 8.96
CA GLY A 87 10.14 3.29 10.35
C GLY A 87 9.99 4.48 11.30
N LEU A 88 9.28 4.28 12.40
CA LEU A 88 9.02 5.26 13.44
C LEU A 88 9.55 4.75 14.79
N SER A 89 10.22 5.64 15.53
CA SER A 89 10.56 5.35 16.93
C SER A 89 9.30 5.37 17.79
N LYS A 90 9.34 4.69 18.93
CA LYS A 90 8.27 4.68 19.93
C LYS A 90 7.74 6.07 20.29
N GLU A 91 8.62 7.06 20.45
CA GLU A 91 8.21 8.45 20.75
C GLU A 91 7.41 9.08 19.60
N GLN A 92 7.82 8.82 18.36
CA GLN A 92 7.13 9.33 17.17
C GLN A 92 5.75 8.69 16.99
N VAL A 93 5.66 7.38 17.25
CA VAL A 93 4.38 6.67 17.18
C VAL A 93 3.43 7.16 18.28
N ASN A 94 3.94 7.34 19.50
CA ASN A 94 3.15 7.91 20.59
C ASN A 94 2.64 9.30 20.21
N TYR A 95 3.49 10.17 19.66
CA TYR A 95 3.05 11.49 19.18
C TYR A 95 1.91 11.42 18.15
N LEU A 96 2.00 10.50 17.19
CA LEU A 96 0.98 10.34 16.14
C LEU A 96 -0.34 9.76 16.65
N LEU A 97 -0.27 8.84 17.63
CA LEU A 97 -1.41 8.04 18.07
C LEU A 97 -1.94 8.41 19.45
N ASP A 98 -1.33 9.35 20.19
CA ASP A 98 -1.69 9.71 21.58
C ASP A 98 -3.19 9.99 21.75
N THR A 99 -3.77 10.70 20.78
CA THR A 99 -5.19 11.09 20.79
C THR A 99 -6.06 10.20 19.90
N TYR A 100 -5.46 9.24 19.19
CA TYR A 100 -6.18 8.35 18.28
C TYR A 100 -6.86 7.21 19.04
N ARG A 101 -8.10 6.90 18.68
CA ARG A 101 -8.82 5.72 19.18
C ARG A 101 -9.00 4.71 18.04
N PRO A 102 -8.66 3.42 18.23
CA PRO A 102 -8.87 2.41 17.20
C PRO A 102 -10.29 2.41 16.65
N GLY A 103 -10.42 2.44 15.32
CA GLY A 103 -11.71 2.46 14.63
C GLY A 103 -12.37 3.84 14.51
N THR A 104 -11.73 4.92 14.99
CA THR A 104 -12.18 6.29 14.75
C THR A 104 -11.51 6.92 13.53
N GLU A 105 -12.06 8.05 13.09
CA GLU A 105 -11.50 8.86 12.02
C GLU A 105 -10.28 9.63 12.49
N LEU A 106 -9.34 9.84 11.59
CA LEU A 106 -8.23 10.78 11.77
C LEU A 106 -8.75 12.20 11.57
N THR A 107 -8.26 13.12 12.41
CA THR A 107 -8.45 14.55 12.20
C THR A 107 -7.58 15.04 11.03
N SER A 108 -7.90 16.20 10.46
CA SER A 108 -7.08 16.80 9.40
C SER A 108 -5.64 17.07 9.85
N SER A 109 -5.41 17.40 11.13
CA SER A 109 -4.07 17.59 11.67
C SER A 109 -3.30 16.27 11.70
N GLN A 110 -3.94 15.19 12.18
CA GLN A 110 -3.31 13.86 12.19
C GLN A 110 -2.96 13.41 10.77
N VAL A 111 -3.86 13.58 9.79
CA VAL A 111 -3.57 13.27 8.39
C VAL A 111 -2.32 14.02 7.91
N THR A 112 -2.21 15.30 8.23
CA THR A 112 -1.05 16.14 7.87
C THR A 112 0.24 15.62 8.52
N ASP A 113 0.19 15.24 9.80
CA ASP A 113 1.36 14.72 10.50
C ASP A 113 1.80 13.36 9.93
N PHE A 114 0.86 12.46 9.68
CA PHE A 114 1.14 11.16 9.03
C PHE A 114 1.81 11.35 7.66
N ASP A 115 1.24 12.21 6.82
CA ASP A 115 1.82 12.50 5.50
C ASP A 115 3.21 13.16 5.62
N ALA A 116 3.44 13.98 6.66
CA ALA A 116 4.74 14.60 6.91
C ALA A 116 5.84 13.55 7.20
N PHE A 117 5.56 12.53 8.01
CA PHE A 117 6.49 11.41 8.23
C PHE A 117 6.74 10.60 6.95
N LEU A 118 5.70 10.42 6.14
CA LEU A 118 5.76 9.66 4.89
C LEU A 118 6.40 10.41 3.71
N ASN A 119 6.65 11.72 3.82
CA ASN A 119 7.30 12.50 2.75
C ASN A 119 8.68 11.96 2.33
N ARG A 120 9.38 11.28 3.24
CA ARG A 120 10.68 10.63 2.98
C ARG A 120 10.60 9.11 3.02
N SER A 121 9.39 8.56 2.86
CA SER A 121 9.16 7.12 2.87
C SER A 121 9.91 6.42 1.75
N ARG A 122 10.28 5.16 2.01
CA ARG A 122 10.63 4.23 0.95
C ARG A 122 9.38 3.98 0.11
N LYS A 123 9.51 3.98 -1.20
CA LYS A 123 8.41 3.75 -2.14
C LYS A 123 8.50 2.36 -2.75
N PRO A 124 7.38 1.80 -3.24
CA PRO A 124 7.44 0.61 -4.07
C PRO A 124 8.45 0.77 -5.20
N PRO A 125 9.23 -0.28 -5.52
CA PRO A 125 10.00 -0.28 -6.74
C PRO A 125 9.01 0.00 -7.88
N GLU A 126 9.44 0.79 -8.87
CA GLU A 126 8.59 1.10 -10.01
C GLU A 126 8.24 -0.21 -10.73
N VAL A 127 7.05 -0.73 -10.45
CA VAL A 127 6.49 -1.84 -11.23
C VAL A 127 6.06 -1.23 -12.54
N PHE A 128 6.83 -1.49 -13.59
CA PHE A 128 6.48 -1.08 -14.94
C PHE A 128 5.15 -1.76 -15.31
N ASP A 129 4.07 -0.99 -15.32
CA ASP A 129 2.73 -1.47 -15.64
C ASP A 129 2.64 -1.78 -17.16
N LEU A 130 3.09 -2.98 -17.51
CA LEU A 130 3.05 -3.51 -18.87
C LEU A 130 1.61 -3.60 -19.41
N ASP A 131 0.62 -3.83 -18.55
CA ASP A 131 -0.79 -3.90 -18.94
C ASP A 131 -1.38 -2.50 -19.22
N GLY A 132 -0.99 -1.49 -18.44
CA GLY A 132 -1.33 -0.08 -18.67
C GLY A 132 -0.70 0.48 -19.95
N VAL A 133 0.51 0.02 -20.30
CA VAL A 133 1.20 0.34 -21.56
C VAL A 133 0.44 -0.23 -22.77
N LEU A 134 -0.12 -1.43 -22.67
CA LEU A 134 -0.90 -2.04 -23.76
C LEU A 134 -2.28 -1.42 -23.95
N ARG A 135 -2.86 -0.79 -22.92
CA ARG A 135 -4.23 -0.21 -22.95
C ARG A 135 -4.28 1.29 -23.18
N LYS A 136 -3.22 2.04 -22.92
CA LYS A 136 -3.15 3.45 -23.30
C LYS A 136 -2.70 3.52 -24.76
N ALA A 137 -3.38 4.36 -25.54
CA ALA A 137 -2.84 4.83 -26.82
C ALA A 137 -1.50 5.50 -26.52
N MET A 138 -0.42 4.74 -26.65
CA MET A 138 0.93 5.18 -26.39
C MET A 138 1.31 6.13 -27.52
N SER A 139 1.75 7.33 -27.18
CA SER A 139 2.31 8.23 -28.19
C SER A 139 3.55 7.57 -28.80
N LEU A 140 3.87 7.90 -30.06
CA LEU A 140 5.09 7.39 -30.70
C LEU A 140 6.35 7.74 -29.88
N GLU A 141 6.32 8.88 -29.18
CA GLU A 141 7.41 9.35 -28.31
C GLU A 141 7.57 8.46 -27.07
N ASP A 142 6.46 8.13 -26.39
CA ASP A 142 6.47 7.23 -25.23
C ASP A 142 6.95 5.82 -25.62
N ALA A 143 6.54 5.35 -26.80
CA ALA A 143 6.97 4.05 -27.31
C ALA A 143 8.47 4.03 -27.61
N LYS A 144 9.01 5.09 -28.23
CA LYS A 144 10.45 5.22 -28.47
C LYS A 144 11.23 5.28 -27.17
N LEU A 145 10.74 6.01 -26.17
CA LEU A 145 11.38 6.11 -24.87
C LEU A 145 11.40 4.76 -24.13
N ALA A 146 10.30 4.00 -24.17
CA ALA A 146 10.22 2.69 -23.57
C ALA A 146 11.23 1.70 -24.19
N VAL A 147 11.28 1.63 -25.54
CA VAL A 147 12.23 0.77 -26.27
C VAL A 147 13.67 1.21 -26.04
N SER A 148 13.93 2.52 -26.02
CA SER A 148 15.24 3.11 -25.71
C SER A 148 15.76 2.66 -24.35
N LYS A 149 14.92 2.73 -23.31
CA LYS A 149 15.27 2.28 -21.96
C LYS A 149 15.52 0.77 -21.89
N PHE A 150 14.70 -0.02 -22.58
CA PHE A 150 14.82 -1.49 -22.59
C PHE A 150 16.12 -1.97 -23.24
N TYR A 151 16.52 -1.36 -24.36
CA TYR A 151 17.73 -1.73 -25.10
C TYR A 151 18.97 -0.87 -24.77
N HIS A 152 18.86 0.05 -23.80
CA HIS A 152 19.91 1.01 -23.43
C HIS A 152 20.50 1.80 -24.61
N VAL A 153 19.65 2.16 -25.58
CA VAL A 153 20.00 3.00 -26.73
C VAL A 153 19.35 4.37 -26.60
N ARG A 154 19.82 5.38 -27.34
CA ARG A 154 19.17 6.70 -27.29
C ARG A 154 17.82 6.68 -28.03
N PRO A 155 16.81 7.46 -27.61
CA PRO A 155 15.50 7.49 -28.27
C PRO A 155 15.55 7.81 -29.77
N GLU A 156 16.53 8.60 -30.21
CA GLU A 156 16.72 9.00 -31.61
C GLU A 156 17.19 7.81 -32.48
N GLN A 157 17.74 6.77 -31.85
CA GLN A 157 18.19 5.54 -32.51
C GLN A 157 17.06 4.50 -32.66
N VAL A 158 15.87 4.78 -32.11
CA VAL A 158 14.71 3.88 -32.15
C VAL A 158 13.79 4.27 -33.31
N GLN A 159 13.62 3.36 -34.26
CA GLN A 159 12.62 3.45 -35.32
C GLN A 159 11.48 2.48 -35.02
N ILE A 160 10.24 2.98 -34.98
CA ILE A 160 9.04 2.18 -34.80
C ILE A 160 8.25 2.27 -36.11
N ASN A 161 8.03 1.13 -36.76
CA ASN A 161 7.21 1.02 -37.97
C ASN A 161 5.90 0.32 -37.61
N ILE A 162 4.76 0.97 -37.84
CA ILE A 162 3.43 0.39 -37.66
C ILE A 162 2.98 -0.13 -39.03
N ILE A 163 2.82 -1.45 -39.17
CA ILE A 163 2.29 -2.09 -40.37
C ILE A 163 0.88 -2.58 -40.03
N GLY A 164 -0.11 -2.12 -40.80
CA GLY A 164 -1.52 -2.53 -40.72
C GLY A 164 -1.94 -3.32 -41.93
#